data_AF-A0A8H5GW54-F1
#
_entry.id   AF-A0A8H5GW54-F1
#
_cell.length_a   1.000
_cell.length_b   1.000
_cell.length_c   1.000
_cell.angle_alpha   90.00
_cell.angle_beta   90.00
_cell.angle_gamma   90.00
#
_symmetry.space_group_name_H-M   'P 1'
#
loop_
_entity.id
_entity.type
_entity.pdbx_description
1 polymer ?
#
loop_
_entity_poly.entity_id
_entity_poly.type
_entity_poly.pdbx_seq_one_letter_code
_entity_poly.pdbx_strand_id
1 'polypeptide(L)'
;MHFVTSLFLPAILPILPAASQEMLLRGYFAVIISWWIVNGRPNLAISKFFSADTAHPTITSTNTVQAHAHALPSPSSPLAYNPNPWTSIVSQSLVHPDDHLIKLIRALAHYATLYGSCAPVEKDFLHTGLEGAEKIDGTLFIRAAGLTMDRILGQMPSRENLKEYVMYWDREGFHTWSEKGELTY
;
A
#
# COMPACT_ATOMS: atom_id res chain seq x y z
N MET A 1 -1.49 11.44 3.55
CA MET A 1 -0.82 10.93 4.77
C MET A 1 -1.71 10.82 6.02
N HIS A 2 -2.90 11.44 6.09
CA HIS A 2 -3.75 11.27 7.29
C HIS A 2 -4.45 9.91 7.39
N PHE A 3 -4.31 9.04 6.38
CA PHE A 3 -4.91 7.71 6.40
C PHE A 3 -4.04 6.63 7.04
N VAL A 4 -2.75 6.91 7.25
CA VAL A 4 -1.84 5.97 7.92
C VAL A 4 -2.08 5.95 9.44
N THR A 5 -2.85 6.92 9.97
CA THR A 5 -3.28 6.92 11.37
C THR A 5 -4.39 5.91 11.63
N SER A 6 -4.91 5.22 10.60
CA SER A 6 -5.82 4.09 10.78
C SER A 6 -5.20 3.02 11.69
N LEU A 7 -3.87 2.92 11.72
CA LEU A 7 -3.10 2.06 12.62
C LEU A 7 -3.47 2.23 14.11
N PHE A 8 -3.98 3.40 14.51
CA PHE A 8 -4.39 3.66 15.89
C PHE A 8 -5.85 3.28 16.17
N LEU A 9 -6.67 3.05 15.14
CA LEU A 9 -8.09 2.69 15.31
C LEU A 9 -8.27 1.40 16.15
N PRO A 10 -7.51 0.30 15.94
CA PRO A 10 -7.64 -0.89 16.79
C PRO A 10 -7.34 -0.64 18.26
N ALA A 11 -6.49 0.36 18.58
CA ALA A 11 -6.16 0.72 19.96
C ALA A 11 -7.19 1.68 20.59
N ILE A 12 -7.79 2.55 19.78
CA ILE A 12 -8.71 3.60 20.25
C ILE A 12 -10.16 3.08 20.32
N LEU A 13 -10.61 2.30 19.33
CA LEU A 13 -12.01 1.86 19.27
C LEU A 13 -12.46 1.12 20.54
N PRO A 14 -11.69 0.17 21.12
CA PRO A 14 -12.15 -0.59 22.29
C PRO A 14 -12.35 0.25 23.56
N ILE A 15 -11.70 1.43 23.66
CA ILE A 15 -11.82 2.31 24.84
C ILE A 15 -12.93 3.34 24.71
N LEU A 16 -13.56 3.46 23.53
CA LEU A 16 -14.62 4.42 23.27
C LEU A 16 -16.01 3.80 23.48
N PRO A 17 -17.01 4.57 23.96
CA PRO A 17 -18.40 4.17 23.90
C PRO A 17 -18.86 3.93 22.46
N ALA A 18 -19.84 3.03 22.25
CA ALA A 18 -20.32 2.63 20.92
C ALA A 18 -20.71 3.82 20.02
N ALA A 19 -21.42 4.82 20.55
CA ALA A 19 -21.77 6.03 19.80
C ALA A 19 -20.54 6.84 19.34
N SER A 20 -19.49 6.88 20.16
CA SER A 20 -18.23 7.55 19.82
C SER A 20 -17.40 6.75 18.80
N GLN A 21 -17.43 5.42 18.87
CA GLN A 21 -16.83 4.56 17.85
C GLN A 21 -17.46 4.81 16.48
N GLU A 22 -18.79 4.83 16.41
CA GLU A 22 -19.53 5.10 15.18
C GLU A 22 -19.19 6.49 14.63
N MET A 23 -19.23 7.52 15.47
CA MET A 23 -18.90 8.89 15.06
C MET A 23 -17.47 9.00 14.54
N LEU A 24 -16.51 8.35 15.22
CA LEU A 24 -15.11 8.31 14.79
C LEU A 24 -14.96 7.63 13.43
N LEU A 25 -15.53 6.44 13.25
CA LEU A 25 -15.43 5.68 11.99
C LEU A 25 -16.08 6.41 10.83
N ARG A 26 -17.28 6.99 11.02
CA ARG A 26 -17.95 7.80 10.00
C ARG A 26 -17.15 9.04 9.64
N GLY A 27 -16.62 9.76 10.63
CA GLY A 27 -15.77 10.93 10.42
C GLY A 27 -14.49 10.58 9.67
N TYR A 28 -13.83 9.49 10.08
CA TYR A 28 -12.62 8.99 9.44
C TYR A 28 -12.85 8.63 7.96
N PHE A 29 -13.93 7.90 7.68
CA PHE A 29 -14.32 7.56 6.31
C PHE A 29 -14.68 8.79 5.49
N ALA A 30 -15.39 9.78 6.06
CA ALA A 30 -15.69 11.03 5.39
C ALA A 30 -14.42 11.80 5.00
N VAL A 31 -13.38 11.79 5.83
CA VAL A 31 -12.06 12.38 5.51
C VAL A 31 -11.39 11.60 4.37
N ILE A 32 -11.46 10.26 4.36
CA ILE A 32 -10.98 9.42 3.24
C ILE A 32 -11.61 9.85 1.93
N ILE A 33 -12.94 9.88 1.89
CA ILE A 33 -13.69 10.25 0.70
C ILE A 33 -13.41 11.69 0.29
N SER A 34 -13.28 12.62 1.24
CA SER A 34 -12.96 14.01 0.94
C SER A 34 -11.63 14.16 0.21
N TRP A 35 -10.58 13.45 0.66
CA TRP A 35 -9.31 13.46 -0.06
C TRP A 35 -9.40 12.77 -1.41
N TRP A 36 -10.11 11.64 -1.52
CA TRP A 36 -10.32 11.00 -2.83
C TRP A 36 -11.01 11.95 -3.83
N ILE A 37 -11.98 12.74 -3.37
CA ILE A 37 -12.65 13.78 -4.17
C ILE A 37 -11.68 14.91 -4.56
N VAL A 38 -10.89 15.41 -3.61
CA VAL A 38 -9.89 16.47 -3.86
C VAL A 38 -8.84 16.01 -4.88
N ASN A 39 -8.51 14.71 -4.91
CA ASN A 39 -7.64 14.11 -5.91
C ASN A 39 -8.36 13.79 -7.24
N GLY A 40 -9.55 14.34 -7.48
CA GLY A 40 -10.24 14.24 -8.77
C GLY A 40 -11.14 13.01 -8.93
N ARG A 41 -11.40 12.27 -7.85
CA ARG A 41 -12.18 11.01 -7.88
C ARG A 41 -11.61 10.01 -8.89
N PRO A 42 -10.32 9.64 -8.77
CA PRO A 42 -9.71 8.70 -9.70
C PRO A 42 -10.49 7.38 -9.68
N ASN A 43 -10.69 6.79 -10.87
CA ASN A 43 -11.40 5.52 -11.00
C ASN A 43 -10.64 4.41 -10.27
N LEU A 44 -11.38 3.61 -9.51
CA LEU A 44 -10.86 2.46 -8.79
C LEU A 44 -10.85 1.25 -9.74
N ALA A 45 -9.86 1.20 -10.63
CA ALA A 45 -9.69 0.10 -11.60
C ALA A 45 -9.18 -1.20 -10.93
N ILE A 46 -9.95 -1.75 -9.97
CA ILE A 46 -9.56 -2.87 -9.10
C ILE A 46 -9.13 -4.09 -9.91
N SER A 47 -9.95 -4.48 -10.90
CA SER A 47 -9.63 -5.57 -11.80
C SER A 47 -8.27 -5.40 -12.48
N LYS A 48 -7.97 -4.19 -12.95
CA LYS A 48 -6.71 -3.87 -13.62
C LYS A 48 -5.55 -3.93 -12.63
N PHE A 49 -5.70 -3.35 -11.45
CA PHE A 49 -4.70 -3.38 -10.37
C PHE A 49 -4.27 -4.82 -10.04
N PHE A 50 -5.22 -5.71 -9.76
CA PHE A 50 -4.90 -7.11 -9.42
C PHE A 50 -4.31 -7.91 -10.59
N SER A 51 -4.61 -7.51 -11.84
CA SER A 51 -4.03 -8.15 -13.04
C SER A 51 -2.64 -7.65 -13.42
N ALA A 52 -2.32 -6.39 -13.12
CA ALA A 52 -1.08 -5.74 -13.54
C ALA A 52 0.04 -5.86 -12.50
N ASP A 53 -0.33 -5.95 -11.22
CA ASP A 53 0.63 -6.00 -10.13
C ASP A 53 0.89 -7.45 -9.64
N THR A 54 1.82 -7.64 -8.71
CA THR A 54 2.17 -8.95 -8.14
C THR A 54 2.17 -8.97 -6.62
N ALA A 55 1.70 -10.06 -6.02
CA ALA A 55 1.81 -10.31 -4.58
C ALA A 55 3.26 -10.58 -4.12
N HIS A 56 4.19 -10.74 -5.08
CA HIS A 56 5.61 -10.96 -4.84
C HIS A 56 6.45 -9.85 -5.50
N PRO A 57 6.36 -8.59 -5.03
CA PRO A 57 7.14 -7.51 -5.59
C PRO A 57 8.63 -7.80 -5.43
N THR A 58 9.38 -7.57 -6.51
CA THR A 58 10.83 -7.76 -6.52
C THR A 58 11.48 -6.40 -6.42
N ILE A 59 11.90 -6.03 -5.21
CA ILE A 59 12.69 -4.81 -5.07
C ILE A 59 14.13 -5.14 -5.43
N THR A 60 14.68 -4.44 -6.42
CA THR A 60 16.05 -4.62 -6.88
C THR A 60 17.05 -4.32 -5.76
N SER A 61 17.42 -5.35 -5.00
CA SER A 61 18.58 -5.33 -4.11
C SER A 61 19.81 -5.68 -4.93
N THR A 62 20.84 -4.83 -4.90
CA THR A 62 22.13 -5.10 -5.56
C THR A 62 22.88 -6.27 -4.91
N ASN A 63 22.47 -6.71 -3.73
CA ASN A 63 23.07 -7.81 -2.98
C ASN A 63 22.10 -9.00 -2.96
N THR A 64 22.16 -9.85 -3.99
CA THR A 64 21.44 -11.12 -3.99
C THR A 64 22.22 -12.14 -3.16
N VAL A 65 21.78 -12.37 -1.93
CA VAL A 65 22.31 -13.48 -1.11
C VAL A 65 21.77 -14.78 -1.69
N GLN A 66 22.66 -15.72 -1.99
CA GLN A 66 22.27 -17.03 -2.52
C GLN A 66 21.52 -17.84 -1.44
N ALA A 67 20.36 -18.38 -1.79
CA ALA A 67 19.61 -19.25 -0.89
C ALA A 67 20.40 -20.53 -0.57
N HIS A 68 20.37 -20.95 0.69
CA HIS A 68 20.98 -22.22 1.11
C HIS A 68 20.29 -23.40 0.39
N ALA A 69 21.04 -24.46 0.08
CA ALA A 69 20.54 -25.61 -0.70
C ALA A 69 19.28 -26.28 -0.10
N HIS A 70 19.10 -26.15 1.21
CA HIS A 70 17.96 -26.71 1.96
C HIS A 70 16.96 -25.65 2.45
N ALA A 71 17.07 -24.39 2.01
CA ALA A 71 16.10 -23.36 2.34
C ALA A 71 14.80 -23.56 1.53
N LEU A 72 13.68 -23.15 2.13
CA LEU A 72 12.40 -23.03 1.43
C LEU A 72 12.17 -21.55 1.05
N PRO A 73 11.64 -21.27 -0.15
CA PRO A 73 11.38 -22.20 -1.25
C PRO A 73 12.68 -22.66 -1.92
N SER A 74 12.62 -23.75 -2.71
CA SER A 74 13.76 -24.31 -3.45
C SER A 74 14.63 -23.23 -4.09
N PRO A 75 15.98 -23.30 -4.08
CA PRO A 75 16.86 -22.31 -4.71
C PRO A 75 16.57 -22.05 -6.20
N SER A 76 15.91 -22.99 -6.89
CA SER A 76 15.45 -22.83 -8.28
C SER A 76 14.16 -22.02 -8.43
N SER A 77 13.46 -21.72 -7.33
CA SER A 77 12.25 -20.93 -7.32
C SER A 77 12.58 -19.44 -7.49
N PRO A 78 11.81 -18.68 -8.29
CA PRO A 78 11.91 -17.21 -8.31
C PRO A 78 11.76 -16.57 -6.93
N LEU A 79 11.02 -17.24 -6.02
CA LEU A 79 10.78 -16.78 -4.66
C LEU A 79 11.94 -17.08 -3.70
N ALA A 80 12.97 -17.83 -4.11
CA ALA A 80 14.09 -18.21 -3.24
C ALA A 80 14.92 -17.00 -2.78
N TYR A 81 15.04 -15.99 -3.64
CA TYR A 81 15.81 -14.78 -3.38
C TYR A 81 15.06 -13.75 -2.54
N ASN A 82 13.72 -13.83 -2.52
CA ASN A 82 12.86 -12.94 -1.74
C ASN A 82 11.64 -13.71 -1.21
N PRO A 83 11.83 -14.65 -0.26
CA PRO A 83 10.74 -15.51 0.22
C PRO A 83 9.69 -14.72 1.00
N ASN A 84 10.06 -13.57 1.57
CA ASN A 84 9.15 -12.65 2.22
C ASN A 84 9.42 -11.21 1.74
N PRO A 85 8.62 -10.70 0.79
CA PRO A 85 8.82 -9.35 0.24
C PRO A 85 8.73 -8.24 1.29
N TRP A 86 8.00 -8.42 2.39
CA TRP A 86 7.93 -7.45 3.47
C TRP A 86 9.30 -7.15 4.08
N THR A 87 10.19 -8.13 4.17
CA THR A 87 11.53 -7.92 4.74
C THR A 87 12.31 -6.87 3.97
N SER A 88 12.32 -6.97 2.64
CA SER A 88 13.01 -6.03 1.76
C SER A 88 12.34 -4.66 1.77
N ILE A 89 11.00 -4.61 1.70
CA ILE A 89 10.21 -3.37 1.75
C ILE A 89 10.47 -2.59 3.04
N VAL A 90 10.37 -3.27 4.20
CA VAL A 90 10.56 -2.64 5.51
C VAL A 90 12.00 -2.18 5.69
N SER A 91 12.98 -3.00 5.32
CA SER A 91 14.40 -2.65 5.40
C SER A 91 14.72 -1.37 4.62
N GLN A 92 14.25 -1.27 3.37
CA GLN A 92 14.55 -0.11 2.53
C GLN A 92 13.77 1.13 2.96
N SER A 93 12.51 0.98 3.37
CA SER A 93 11.75 2.12 3.88
C SER A 93 12.28 2.68 5.20
N LEU A 94 12.90 1.87 6.06
CA LEU A 94 13.51 2.32 7.32
C LEU A 94 14.67 3.29 7.14
N VAL A 95 15.44 3.13 6.06
CA VAL A 95 16.61 3.97 5.75
C VAL A 95 16.28 5.07 4.75
N HIS A 96 15.02 5.16 4.31
CA HIS A 96 14.55 6.18 3.38
C HIS A 96 14.34 7.51 4.12
N PRO A 97 14.70 8.65 3.52
CA PRO A 97 14.59 9.95 4.17
C PRO A 97 13.18 10.48 4.37
N ASP A 98 12.26 10.11 3.48
CA ASP A 98 10.86 10.46 3.62
C ASP A 98 10.25 9.65 4.77
N ASP A 99 10.02 10.31 5.90
CA ASP A 99 9.43 9.71 7.10
C ASP A 99 7.96 9.28 6.88
N HIS A 100 7.33 9.76 5.81
CA HIS A 100 5.98 9.36 5.41
C HIS A 100 5.97 7.95 4.83
N LEU A 101 7.02 7.55 4.11
CA LEU A 101 7.13 6.22 3.51
C LEU A 101 7.06 5.13 4.58
N ILE A 102 7.90 5.21 5.61
CA ILE A 102 7.93 4.16 6.65
C ILE A 102 6.62 4.08 7.43
N LYS A 103 5.91 5.22 7.61
CA LYS A 103 4.57 5.23 8.24
C LYS A 103 3.55 4.50 7.37
N LEU A 104 3.55 4.75 6.06
CA LEU A 104 2.69 4.05 5.10
C LEU A 104 2.99 2.55 5.07
N ILE A 105 4.26 2.17 4.93
CA ILE A 105 4.67 0.76 4.91
C ILE A 105 4.29 0.05 6.21
N ARG A 106 4.45 0.68 7.38
CA ARG A 106 4.02 0.10 8.67
C ARG A 106 2.51 -0.11 8.73
N ALA A 107 1.72 0.85 8.22
CA ALA A 107 0.27 0.71 8.17
C ALA A 107 -0.14 -0.46 7.26
N LEU A 108 0.42 -0.54 6.04
CA LEU A 108 0.15 -1.63 5.10
C LEU A 108 0.56 -2.99 5.66
N ALA A 109 1.75 -3.08 6.27
CA ALA A 109 2.23 -4.30 6.90
C ALA A 109 1.32 -4.74 8.05
N HIS A 110 0.87 -3.80 8.89
CA HIS A 110 -0.08 -4.10 9.97
C HIS A 110 -1.40 -4.66 9.44
N TYR A 111 -2.01 -4.00 8.46
CA TYR A 111 -3.27 -4.49 7.92
C TYR A 111 -3.14 -5.80 7.15
N ALA A 112 -1.98 -6.08 6.56
CA ALA A 112 -1.67 -7.41 6.03
C ALA A 112 -1.68 -8.50 7.11
N THR A 113 -1.36 -8.18 8.38
CA THR A 113 -1.49 -9.18 9.47
C THR A 113 -2.94 -9.49 9.82
N LEU A 114 -3.85 -8.52 9.63
CA LEU A 114 -5.28 -8.67 9.94
C LEU A 114 -6.06 -9.29 8.78
N TYR A 115 -5.76 -8.86 7.55
CA TYR A 115 -6.56 -9.14 6.37
C TYR A 115 -5.77 -9.86 5.26
N GLY A 116 -4.48 -10.14 5.46
CA GLY A 116 -3.61 -10.71 4.42
C GLY A 116 -3.98 -12.13 3.97
N SER A 117 -4.78 -12.83 4.78
CA SER A 117 -5.28 -14.18 4.48
C SER A 117 -6.70 -14.17 3.91
N CYS A 118 -7.32 -13.00 3.71
CA CYS A 118 -8.66 -12.89 3.15
C CYS A 118 -8.67 -13.36 1.69
N ALA A 119 -9.68 -14.16 1.32
CA ALA A 119 -9.89 -14.61 -0.05
C ALA A 119 -10.63 -13.53 -0.87
N PRO A 120 -10.56 -13.55 -2.22
CA PRO A 120 -11.08 -12.50 -3.10
C PRO A 120 -12.58 -12.19 -2.98
N VAL A 121 -13.35 -13.12 -2.39
CA VAL A 121 -14.83 -13.11 -2.39
C VAL A 121 -15.36 -13.15 -0.96
N GLU A 122 -14.71 -12.46 -0.03
CA GLU A 122 -15.26 -12.30 1.30
C GLU A 122 -16.62 -11.59 1.23
N LYS A 123 -17.59 -12.03 2.05
CA LYS A 123 -18.99 -11.56 2.01
C LYS A 123 -19.11 -10.05 2.15
N ASP A 124 -18.11 -9.41 2.73
CA ASP A 124 -18.06 -8.01 3.05
C ASP A 124 -18.09 -7.10 1.80
N PHE A 125 -17.67 -7.59 0.63
CA PHE A 125 -17.63 -6.79 -0.61
C PHE A 125 -18.82 -6.97 -1.55
N LEU A 126 -19.62 -8.04 -1.40
CA LEU A 126 -20.68 -8.45 -2.34
C LEU A 126 -21.80 -7.42 -2.57
N HIS A 127 -21.95 -6.43 -1.69
CA HIS A 127 -23.02 -5.43 -1.76
C HIS A 127 -22.51 -3.99 -1.78
N THR A 128 -21.23 -3.80 -2.07
CA THR A 128 -20.61 -2.46 -2.09
C THR A 128 -20.94 -1.66 -3.34
N GLY A 129 -21.43 -2.30 -4.41
CA GLY A 129 -21.64 -1.67 -5.71
C GLY A 129 -20.34 -1.26 -6.41
N LEU A 130 -19.18 -1.65 -5.86
CA LEU A 130 -17.87 -1.32 -6.38
C LEU A 130 -17.45 -2.36 -7.42
N GLU A 131 -17.30 -1.92 -8.67
CA GLU A 131 -16.93 -2.79 -9.78
C GLU A 131 -15.56 -3.45 -9.56
N GLY A 132 -15.49 -4.78 -9.67
CA GLY A 132 -14.26 -5.55 -9.46
C GLY A 132 -13.93 -5.83 -8.00
N ALA A 133 -14.78 -5.43 -7.04
CA ALA A 133 -14.55 -5.68 -5.62
C ALA A 133 -14.45 -7.18 -5.27
N GLU A 134 -15.04 -8.06 -6.10
CA GLU A 134 -14.91 -9.52 -5.99
C GLU A 134 -13.51 -10.07 -6.28
N LYS A 135 -12.56 -9.20 -6.65
CA LYS A 135 -11.15 -9.54 -6.83
C LYS A 135 -10.27 -9.07 -5.67
N ILE A 136 -10.83 -8.33 -4.71
CA ILE A 136 -10.07 -7.82 -3.58
C ILE A 136 -9.78 -8.97 -2.63
N ASP A 137 -8.51 -9.36 -2.55
CA ASP A 137 -8.01 -10.34 -1.59
C ASP A 137 -6.99 -9.71 -0.63
N GLY A 138 -6.52 -10.52 0.33
CA GLY A 138 -5.56 -10.10 1.33
C GLY A 138 -4.19 -9.67 0.78
N THR A 139 -3.88 -9.97 -0.49
CA THR A 139 -2.63 -9.53 -1.12
C THR A 139 -2.64 -8.04 -1.49
N LEU A 140 -3.78 -7.35 -1.38
CA LEU A 140 -3.92 -5.90 -1.61
C LEU A 140 -2.79 -5.08 -0.96
N PHE A 141 -2.46 -5.38 0.30
CA PHE A 141 -1.50 -4.59 1.07
C PHE A 141 -0.06 -4.75 0.59
N ILE A 142 0.36 -5.97 0.25
CA ILE A 142 1.73 -6.23 -0.22
C ILE A 142 1.93 -5.70 -1.64
N ARG A 143 0.89 -5.80 -2.47
CA ARG A 143 0.81 -5.21 -3.81
C ARG A 143 0.98 -3.69 -3.78
N ALA A 144 0.17 -3.02 -2.95
CA ALA A 144 0.25 -1.57 -2.75
C ALA A 144 1.62 -1.13 -2.21
N ALA A 145 2.21 -1.91 -1.30
CA ALA A 145 3.54 -1.64 -0.78
C ALA A 145 4.62 -1.77 -1.87
N GLY A 146 4.54 -2.80 -2.72
CA GLY A 146 5.43 -3.00 -3.87
C GLY A 146 5.42 -1.81 -4.82
N LEU A 147 4.23 -1.41 -5.30
CA LEU A 147 4.07 -0.27 -6.20
C LEU A 147 4.58 1.04 -5.59
N THR A 148 4.37 1.23 -4.29
CA THR A 148 4.90 2.39 -3.56
C THR A 148 6.42 2.40 -3.58
N MET A 149 7.06 1.26 -3.30
CA MET A 149 8.51 1.15 -3.31
C MET A 149 9.08 1.35 -4.71
N ASP A 150 8.48 0.74 -5.74
CA ASP A 150 8.96 0.88 -7.12
C ASP A 150 8.96 2.34 -7.59
N ARG A 151 7.89 3.09 -7.26
CA ARG A 151 7.79 4.52 -7.57
C ARG A 151 8.84 5.34 -6.81
N ILE A 152 8.91 5.18 -5.50
CA ILE A 152 9.77 6.03 -4.64
C ILE A 152 11.25 5.73 -4.86
N LEU A 153 11.63 4.46 -5.06
CA LEU A 153 13.01 4.10 -5.39
C LEU A 153 13.41 4.57 -6.80
N GLY A 154 12.46 4.58 -7.75
CA GLY A 154 12.68 5.13 -9.09
C GLY A 154 12.80 6.66 -9.13
N GLN A 155 12.35 7.35 -8.07
CA GLN A 155 12.30 8.81 -7.98
C GLN A 155 13.21 9.38 -6.87
N MET A 156 14.19 8.62 -6.38
CA MET A 156 15.05 9.08 -5.28
C MET A 156 15.63 10.48 -5.55
N PRO A 157 15.33 11.48 -4.72
CA PRO A 157 15.93 12.80 -4.87
C PRO A 157 17.46 12.69 -4.75
N SER A 158 18.19 13.41 -5.59
CA SER A 158 19.65 13.46 -5.47
C SER A 158 20.02 13.98 -4.08
N ARG A 159 21.01 13.33 -3.43
CA ARG A 159 21.58 13.79 -2.14
C ARG A 159 22.17 15.21 -2.23
N GLU A 160 22.36 15.73 -3.44
CA GLU A 160 22.91 17.05 -3.71
C GLU A 160 21.90 18.18 -3.51
N ASN A 161 20.59 17.90 -3.50
CA ASN A 161 19.54 18.92 -3.33
C ASN A 161 18.73 18.72 -2.04
N LEU A 162 19.27 19.21 -0.92
CA LEU A 162 18.64 19.11 0.42
C LEU A 162 17.22 19.69 0.50
N LYS A 163 16.85 20.63 -0.38
CA LYS A 163 15.48 21.20 -0.40
C LYS A 163 14.43 20.23 -0.91
N GLU A 164 14.80 19.34 -1.84
CA GLU A 164 13.92 18.25 -2.29
C GLU A 164 13.78 17.18 -1.20
N TYR A 165 14.80 17.02 -0.35
CA TYR A 165 14.90 15.96 0.65
C TYR A 165 14.11 16.25 1.95
N VAL A 166 14.09 17.50 2.43
CA VAL A 166 13.54 17.85 3.76
C VAL A 166 12.01 18.03 3.75
N MET A 167 11.39 18.21 2.58
CA MET A 167 9.93 18.37 2.44
C MET A 167 9.35 17.54 1.29
N TYR A 168 9.92 16.36 1.02
CA TYR A 168 9.36 15.46 0.02
C TYR A 168 8.04 14.89 0.54
N TRP A 169 6.93 15.50 0.13
CA TRP A 169 5.63 14.90 0.24
C TRP A 169 5.15 14.59 -1.17
N ASP A 170 5.29 13.33 -1.57
CA ASP A 170 4.69 12.87 -2.83
C ASP A 170 3.17 12.95 -2.72
N ARG A 171 2.59 13.83 -3.53
CA ARG A 171 1.14 14.05 -3.64
C ARG A 171 0.57 13.49 -4.93
N GLU A 172 1.43 12.98 -5.81
CA GLU A 172 0.97 12.36 -7.03
C GLU A 172 0.41 10.98 -6.72
N GLY A 173 -0.79 10.69 -7.21
CA GLY A 173 -1.32 9.35 -7.16
C GLY A 173 -0.81 8.49 -8.31
N PHE A 174 -1.19 7.21 -8.30
CA PHE A 174 -0.97 6.28 -9.42
C PHE A 174 -1.98 6.47 -10.56
N HIS A 175 -2.48 7.69 -10.75
CA HIS A 175 -3.48 8.03 -11.76
C HIS A 175 -3.00 9.22 -12.60
N THR A 176 -3.34 9.21 -13.88
CA THR A 176 -3.09 10.31 -14.80
C THR A 176 -4.28 11.27 -14.80
N TRP A 177 -4.00 12.56 -14.74
CA TRP A 177 -5.00 13.59 -14.98
C TRP A 177 -5.15 13.82 -16.48
N SER A 178 -6.37 13.89 -16.99
CA SER A 178 -6.63 14.49 -18.30
C SER A 178 -7.36 15.81 -18.10
N GLU A 179 -7.04 16.81 -18.94
CA GLU A 179 -7.62 18.15 -18.91
C GLU A 179 -9.15 18.18 -19.17
N LYS A 180 -9.76 17.05 -19.52
CA LYS A 180 -11.21 16.91 -19.74
C LYS A 180 -11.94 16.12 -18.66
N GLY A 181 -11.25 15.65 -17.61
CA GLY A 181 -11.85 14.75 -16.64
C GLY A 181 -12.17 13.35 -17.19
N GLU A 182 -11.71 13.04 -18.40
CA GLU A 182 -11.79 11.70 -19.00
C GLU A 182 -10.48 10.96 -18.73
N LEU A 183 -10.51 9.96 -17.86
CA LEU A 183 -9.35 9.14 -17.55
C LEU A 183 -8.89 8.39 -18.80
N THR A 184 -7.76 8.78 -19.37
CA THR A 184 -7.06 8.00 -20.39
C THR A 184 -6.08 7.04 -19.71
N TYR A 185 -6.28 5.74 -19.94
CA TYR A 185 -5.39 4.65 -19.57
C TYR A 185 -4.65 4.10 -20.78
#